data_AF-A0A497G5B1-F1
#
_entry.id   AF-A0A497G5B1-F1
#
_cell.length_a   1.000
_cell.length_b   1.000
_cell.length_c   1.000
_cell.angle_alpha   90.00
_cell.angle_beta   90.00
_cell.angle_gamma   90.00
#
_symmetry.space_group_name_H-M   'P 1'
#
loop_
_entity.id
_entity.type
_entity.pdbx_description
1 polymer ?
#
loop_
_entity_poly.entity_id
_entity_poly.type
_entity_poly.pdbx_seq_one_letter_code
_entity_poly.pdbx_strand_id
1 'polypeptide(L)'
;MNEKMFREFAGYARNNDPSALTVPFSAVIICGDGYKNNYIELVLRNGKTRMYVVPSFFKQLAKMMRVNLSISKTMDEEAFGSLLNALKMYQGSKDGNNDVTVVFDPTIKKLTHISSGGYNRISNGKLFDFAAALVETNPRLKIIEVLGGIESPDTEIRILSSDEVSLSGIESNDPEDFHFGITLSNRGALTTIGDFAYRLVCSNGMMGIRTDDRFKLSGIEQQDMFKLFEHFDTIKKANY
;
A
#
# COMPACT_ATOMS: atom_id res chain seq x y z
N MET A 1 8.48 6.92 18.88
CA MET A 1 8.00 5.63 19.43
C MET A 1 9.09 4.95 20.27
N ASN A 2 8.75 4.11 21.26
CA ASN A 2 9.77 3.36 22.03
C ASN A 2 10.13 2.02 21.35
N GLU A 3 11.31 1.48 21.67
CA GLU A 3 11.87 0.29 20.99
C GLU A 3 11.06 -0.99 21.26
N LYS A 4 10.52 -1.16 22.47
CA LYS A 4 9.71 -2.32 22.83
C LYS A 4 8.45 -2.40 21.97
N MET A 5 7.74 -1.28 21.83
CA MET A 5 6.55 -1.17 20.99
C MET A 5 6.90 -1.45 19.53
N PHE A 6 8.00 -0.90 19.01
CA PHE A 6 8.46 -1.20 17.65
C PHE A 6 8.64 -2.71 17.41
N ARG A 7 9.31 -3.40 18.34
CA ARG A 7 9.55 -4.85 18.25
C ARG A 7 8.25 -5.66 18.31
N GLU A 8 7.28 -5.25 19.12
CA GLU A 8 5.95 -5.88 19.18
C GLU A 8 5.19 -5.75 17.85
N PHE A 9 5.14 -4.54 17.28
CA PHE A 9 4.55 -4.31 15.96
C PHE A 9 5.27 -5.12 14.86
N ALA A 10 6.61 -5.15 14.88
CA ALA A 10 7.39 -5.94 13.93
C ALA A 10 7.09 -7.45 14.04
N GLY A 11 6.98 -7.96 15.27
CA GLY A 11 6.64 -9.35 15.54
C GLY A 11 5.26 -9.72 15.00
N TYR A 12 4.25 -8.89 15.26
CA TYR A 12 2.91 -9.12 14.75
C TYR A 12 2.87 -9.07 13.21
N ALA A 13 3.46 -8.03 12.62
CA ALA A 13 3.38 -7.80 11.18
C ALA A 13 4.12 -8.89 10.37
N ARG A 14 5.18 -9.48 10.93
CA ARG A 14 5.88 -10.64 10.34
C ARG A 14 5.02 -11.90 10.31
N ASN A 15 4.25 -12.15 11.38
CA ASN A 15 3.42 -13.34 11.48
C ASN A 15 2.14 -13.25 10.62
N ASN A 16 1.73 -12.04 10.25
CA ASN A 16 0.50 -11.78 9.51
C ASN A 16 0.77 -11.14 8.13
N ASP A 17 1.92 -11.45 7.55
CA ASP A 17 2.31 -10.88 6.27
C ASP A 17 1.41 -11.39 5.13
N PRO A 18 0.94 -10.53 4.22
CA PRO A 18 0.07 -10.96 3.12
C PRO A 18 0.77 -11.91 2.17
N SER A 19 0.02 -12.90 1.70
CA SER A 19 0.49 -13.83 0.67
C SER A 19 -0.05 -13.42 -0.68
N ALA A 20 0.80 -13.39 -1.70
CA ALA A 20 0.41 -13.12 -3.07
C ALA A 20 0.46 -14.37 -3.92
N LEU A 21 -0.52 -14.52 -4.80
CA LEU A 21 -0.57 -15.59 -5.78
C LEU A 21 -0.82 -14.98 -7.16
N THR A 22 0.04 -15.32 -8.11
CA THR A 22 -0.15 -14.98 -9.52
C THR A 22 -0.88 -16.12 -10.21
N VAL A 23 -2.00 -15.79 -10.86
CA VAL A 23 -2.83 -16.74 -11.62
C VAL A 23 -3.22 -16.10 -12.96
N PRO A 24 -3.47 -16.90 -14.00
CA PRO A 24 -4.12 -16.39 -15.21
C PRO A 24 -5.45 -15.75 -14.87
N PHE A 25 -5.83 -14.66 -15.51
CA PHE A 25 -7.11 -14.01 -15.25
C PHE A 25 -8.32 -14.95 -15.47
N SER A 26 -8.21 -15.87 -16.43
CA SER A 26 -9.20 -16.93 -16.67
C SER A 26 -9.42 -17.87 -15.48
N ALA A 27 -8.52 -17.92 -14.49
CA ALA A 27 -8.69 -18.68 -13.26
C ALA A 27 -9.62 -17.99 -12.23
N VAL A 28 -9.93 -16.71 -12.42
CA VAL A 28 -10.81 -15.92 -11.53
C VAL A 28 -12.27 -16.08 -11.96
N ILE A 29 -13.08 -16.74 -11.15
CA ILE A 29 -14.50 -16.99 -11.43
C ILE A 29 -15.36 -16.16 -10.48
N ILE A 30 -16.23 -15.33 -11.04
CA ILE A 30 -17.27 -14.62 -10.29
C ILE A 30 -18.56 -15.45 -10.34
N CYS A 31 -19.05 -15.87 -9.17
CA CYS A 31 -20.34 -16.56 -9.02
C CYS A 31 -21.49 -15.55 -8.98
N GLY A 32 -22.68 -15.92 -9.46
CA GLY A 32 -23.84 -15.01 -9.55
C GLY A 32 -24.29 -14.40 -8.21
N ASP A 33 -24.08 -15.10 -7.09
CA ASP A 33 -24.34 -14.63 -5.72
C ASP A 33 -23.07 -14.17 -4.99
N GLY A 34 -21.91 -14.25 -5.64
CA GLY A 34 -20.59 -13.98 -5.07
C GLY A 34 -20.46 -12.56 -4.52
N TYR A 35 -21.14 -11.57 -5.12
CA TYR A 35 -21.08 -10.20 -4.63
C TYR A 35 -21.90 -9.98 -3.35
N LYS A 36 -23.07 -10.63 -3.22
CA LYS A 36 -23.89 -10.57 -1.99
C LYS A 36 -23.15 -11.20 -0.82
N ASN A 37 -22.46 -12.30 -1.12
CA ASN A 37 -21.80 -13.15 -0.14
C ASN A 37 -20.28 -12.88 -0.01
N ASN A 38 -19.77 -11.87 -0.71
CA ASN A 38 -18.36 -11.47 -0.75
C ASN A 38 -17.39 -12.64 -0.98
N TYR A 39 -17.58 -13.39 -2.07
CA TYR A 39 -16.66 -14.45 -2.47
C TYR A 39 -16.48 -14.55 -3.98
N ILE A 40 -15.39 -15.19 -4.37
CA ILE A 40 -15.09 -15.65 -5.73
C ILE A 40 -14.66 -17.12 -5.69
N GLU A 41 -14.57 -17.75 -6.85
CA GLU A 41 -13.88 -19.03 -7.01
C GLU A 41 -12.56 -18.79 -7.75
N LEU A 42 -11.49 -19.42 -7.27
CA LEU A 42 -10.20 -19.47 -7.95
C LEU A 42 -9.96 -20.89 -8.45
N VAL A 43 -9.61 -21.02 -9.73
CA VAL A 43 -9.14 -22.29 -10.31
C VAL A 43 -7.66 -22.45 -9.99
N LEU A 44 -7.36 -23.31 -9.03
CA LEU A 44 -6.00 -23.66 -8.62
C LEU A 44 -5.64 -25.05 -9.14
N ARG A 45 -4.38 -25.48 -8.94
CA ARG A 45 -3.90 -26.80 -9.40
C ARG A 45 -4.72 -27.98 -8.87
N ASN A 46 -5.32 -27.83 -7.69
CA ASN A 46 -6.16 -28.83 -7.01
C ASN A 46 -7.67 -28.66 -7.29
N GLY A 47 -8.06 -27.79 -8.23
CA GLY A 47 -9.44 -27.54 -8.60
C GLY A 47 -9.95 -26.16 -8.17
N LYS A 48 -11.27 -26.00 -8.16
CA LYS A 48 -11.92 -24.74 -7.79
C LYS A 48 -11.97 -24.59 -6.28
N THR A 49 -11.45 -23.47 -5.77
CA THR A 49 -11.50 -23.12 -4.36
C THR A 49 -12.30 -21.85 -4.16
N ARG A 50 -13.27 -21.87 -3.24
CA ARG A 50 -14.01 -20.67 -2.84
C ARG A 50 -13.14 -19.81 -1.93
N MET A 51 -13.01 -18.54 -2.28
CA MET A 51 -12.24 -17.56 -1.53
C MET A 51 -13.12 -16.36 -1.18
N TYR A 52 -13.18 -16.00 0.09
CA TYR A 52 -13.85 -14.78 0.52
C TYR A 52 -13.01 -13.56 0.15
N VAL A 53 -13.68 -12.46 -0.20
CA VAL A 53 -13.06 -11.21 -0.63
C VAL A 53 -13.55 -10.03 0.20
N VAL A 54 -12.80 -8.95 0.22
CA VAL A 54 -13.29 -7.67 0.76
C VAL A 54 -14.25 -6.99 -0.23
N PRO A 55 -15.22 -6.16 0.20
CA PRO A 55 -16.14 -5.50 -0.72
C PRO A 55 -15.45 -4.63 -1.78
N SER A 56 -14.29 -4.05 -1.46
CA SER A 56 -13.51 -3.24 -2.40
C SER A 56 -12.85 -4.07 -3.51
N PHE A 57 -12.77 -5.40 -3.38
CA PHE A 57 -12.17 -6.30 -4.37
C PHE A 57 -12.88 -6.21 -5.73
N PHE A 58 -14.21 -6.25 -5.75
CA PHE A 58 -14.99 -6.16 -6.99
C PHE A 58 -14.82 -4.79 -7.68
N LYS A 59 -14.64 -3.72 -6.90
CA LYS A 59 -14.34 -2.39 -7.46
C LYS A 59 -12.95 -2.36 -8.13
N GLN A 60 -11.96 -3.02 -7.53
CA GLN A 60 -10.62 -3.15 -8.12
C GLN A 60 -10.66 -3.96 -9.41
N LEU A 61 -11.40 -5.07 -9.41
CA LEU A 61 -11.61 -5.92 -10.59
C LEU A 61 -12.27 -5.16 -11.74
N ALA A 62 -13.33 -4.40 -11.45
CA ALA A 62 -14.00 -3.55 -12.43
C ALA A 62 -13.05 -2.50 -13.03
N LYS A 63 -12.25 -1.85 -12.19
CA LYS A 63 -11.25 -0.86 -12.62
C LYS A 63 -10.20 -1.49 -13.54
N MET A 64 -9.73 -2.69 -13.23
CA MET A 64 -8.75 -3.42 -14.04
C MET A 64 -9.30 -3.75 -15.43
N MET A 65 -10.56 -4.16 -15.51
CA MET A 65 -11.26 -4.43 -16.78
C MET A 65 -11.76 -3.14 -17.47
N ARG A 66 -11.42 -1.95 -16.94
CA ARG A 66 -11.86 -0.64 -17.44
C ARG A 66 -13.38 -0.51 -17.53
N VAL A 67 -14.11 -1.21 -16.65
CA VAL A 67 -15.55 -1.10 -16.55
C VAL A 67 -15.89 0.22 -15.88
N ASN A 68 -16.62 1.06 -16.60
CA ASN A 68 -17.08 2.33 -16.05
C ASN A 68 -18.22 2.10 -15.04
N LEU A 69 -17.87 1.95 -13.76
CA LEU A 69 -18.83 1.85 -12.66
C LEU A 69 -19.47 3.19 -12.27
N SER A 70 -19.31 4.26 -13.05
CA SER A 70 -19.76 5.63 -12.69
C SER A 70 -21.26 5.75 -12.35
N ILE A 71 -22.06 4.73 -12.62
CA ILE A 71 -23.48 4.72 -12.28
C ILE A 71 -23.72 4.33 -10.82
N SER A 72 -22.80 3.63 -10.14
CA SER A 72 -23.03 3.18 -8.75
C SER A 72 -21.86 3.46 -7.80
N LYS A 73 -22.10 4.28 -6.76
CA LYS A 73 -21.17 4.44 -5.62
C LYS A 73 -21.00 3.14 -4.82
N THR A 74 -21.95 2.22 -4.97
CA THR A 74 -22.10 0.93 -4.29
C THR A 74 -22.32 -0.17 -5.32
N MET A 75 -21.72 -1.35 -5.13
CA MET A 75 -21.95 -2.50 -6.02
C MET A 75 -23.38 -3.03 -5.83
N ASP A 76 -24.31 -2.64 -6.69
CA ASP A 76 -25.69 -3.13 -6.75
C ASP A 76 -25.84 -4.27 -7.79
N GLU A 77 -27.05 -4.82 -7.93
CA GLU A 77 -27.32 -5.94 -8.84
C GLU A 77 -27.03 -5.59 -10.30
N GLU A 78 -27.34 -4.37 -10.75
CA GLU A 78 -27.11 -3.91 -12.12
C GLU A 78 -25.62 -3.71 -12.41
N ALA A 79 -24.89 -3.06 -11.50
CA ALA A 79 -23.45 -2.89 -11.60
C ALA A 79 -22.73 -4.24 -11.59
N PHE A 80 -23.23 -5.20 -10.80
CA PHE A 80 -22.69 -6.55 -10.78
C PHE A 80 -22.99 -7.33 -12.07
N GLY A 81 -24.20 -7.21 -12.62
CA GLY A 81 -24.53 -7.79 -13.93
C GLY A 81 -23.63 -7.24 -15.04
N SER A 82 -23.37 -5.93 -15.03
CA SER A 82 -22.43 -5.27 -15.94
C SER A 82 -21.00 -5.78 -15.77
N LEU A 83 -20.56 -5.96 -14.51
CA LEU A 83 -19.26 -6.54 -14.17
C LEU A 83 -19.12 -7.97 -14.70
N LEU A 84 -20.15 -8.80 -14.55
CA LEU A 84 -20.15 -10.20 -14.99
C LEU A 84 -20.07 -10.30 -16.51
N ASN A 85 -20.77 -9.42 -17.23
CA ASN A 85 -20.70 -9.37 -18.69
C ASN A 85 -19.31 -8.91 -19.17
N ALA A 86 -18.76 -7.87 -18.55
CA ALA A 86 -17.40 -7.42 -18.83
C ALA A 86 -16.36 -8.50 -18.54
N LEU A 87 -16.52 -9.25 -17.45
CA LEU A 87 -15.65 -10.38 -17.11
C LEU A 87 -15.64 -11.42 -18.23
N LYS A 88 -16.80 -11.85 -18.71
CA LYS A 88 -16.91 -12.83 -19.80
C LYS A 88 -16.23 -12.34 -21.08
N MET A 89 -16.43 -11.07 -21.43
CA MET A 89 -15.76 -10.46 -22.59
C MET A 89 -14.25 -10.40 -22.41
N TYR A 90 -13.78 -10.01 -21.22
CA TYR A 90 -12.37 -9.88 -20.91
C TYR A 90 -11.66 -11.25 -20.92
N GLN A 91 -12.28 -12.27 -20.31
CA GLN A 91 -11.80 -13.65 -20.30
C GLN A 91 -11.74 -14.29 -21.70
N GLY A 92 -12.68 -13.93 -22.58
CA GLY A 92 -12.68 -14.37 -23.98
C GLY A 92 -11.72 -13.59 -24.89
N SER A 93 -11.11 -12.51 -24.40
CA SER A 93 -10.17 -11.68 -25.14
C SER A 93 -8.73 -12.17 -24.97
N LYS A 94 -7.78 -11.60 -25.74
CA LYS A 94 -6.34 -11.88 -25.55
C LYS A 94 -5.86 -11.57 -24.14
N ASP A 95 -6.49 -10.60 -23.47
CA ASP A 95 -6.14 -10.19 -22.11
C ASP A 95 -6.58 -11.18 -21.03
N GLY A 96 -7.48 -12.12 -21.34
CA GLY A 96 -7.90 -13.18 -20.42
C GLY A 96 -6.80 -14.19 -20.07
N ASN A 97 -5.74 -14.23 -20.88
CA ASN A 97 -4.53 -15.01 -20.63
C ASN A 97 -3.46 -14.23 -19.87
N ASN A 98 -3.66 -12.93 -19.62
CA ASN A 98 -2.73 -12.17 -18.82
C ASN A 98 -2.80 -12.63 -17.36
N ASP A 99 -1.64 -12.66 -16.73
CA ASP A 99 -1.53 -12.99 -15.32
C ASP A 99 -2.04 -11.83 -14.46
N VAL A 100 -2.71 -12.20 -13.37
CA VAL A 100 -3.13 -11.28 -12.32
C VAL A 100 -2.61 -11.77 -10.98
N THR A 101 -2.22 -10.83 -10.15
CA THR A 101 -1.81 -11.07 -8.77
C THR A 101 -3.02 -10.86 -7.88
N VAL A 102 -3.36 -11.87 -7.07
CA VAL A 102 -4.31 -11.75 -5.96
C VAL A 102 -3.56 -11.77 -4.63
N VAL A 103 -3.98 -10.92 -3.69
CA VAL A 103 -3.35 -10.82 -2.36
C VAL A 103 -4.32 -11.31 -1.31
N PHE A 104 -3.86 -12.26 -0.49
CA PHE A 104 -4.58 -12.85 0.63
C PHE A 104 -4.04 -12.30 1.94
N ASP A 105 -4.96 -11.85 2.80
CA ASP A 105 -4.67 -11.45 4.17
C ASP A 105 -4.96 -12.60 5.13
N PRO A 106 -3.95 -13.15 5.82
CA PRO A 106 -4.13 -14.25 6.76
C PRO A 106 -4.92 -13.85 8.02
N THR A 107 -4.92 -12.57 8.39
CA THR A 107 -5.56 -12.03 9.60
C THR A 107 -7.08 -12.17 9.51
N ILE A 108 -7.64 -11.69 8.39
CA ILE A 108 -9.10 -11.71 8.16
C ILE A 108 -9.54 -12.88 7.26
N LYS A 109 -8.58 -13.66 6.75
CA LYS A 109 -8.79 -14.80 5.83
C LYS A 109 -9.56 -14.44 4.56
N LYS A 110 -9.23 -13.30 3.95
CA LYS A 110 -9.88 -12.80 2.72
C LYS A 110 -8.87 -12.34 1.69
N LEU A 111 -9.25 -12.38 0.43
CA LEU A 111 -8.55 -11.67 -0.63
C LEU A 111 -8.85 -10.17 -0.52
N THR A 112 -7.80 -9.39 -0.41
CA THR A 112 -7.86 -7.93 -0.19
C THR A 112 -7.55 -7.14 -1.46
N HIS A 113 -6.75 -7.71 -2.36
CA HIS A 113 -6.28 -7.02 -3.55
C HIS A 113 -6.28 -7.90 -4.80
N ILE A 114 -6.48 -7.27 -5.96
CA ILE A 114 -6.25 -7.86 -7.28
C ILE A 114 -5.63 -6.82 -8.21
N SER A 115 -4.56 -7.19 -8.92
CA SER A 115 -3.89 -6.32 -9.88
C SER A 115 -3.37 -7.09 -11.10
N SER A 116 -3.40 -6.44 -12.27
CA SER A 116 -2.71 -6.92 -13.48
C SER A 116 -1.20 -6.66 -13.45
N GLY A 117 -0.72 -5.88 -12.47
CA GLY A 117 0.69 -5.68 -12.20
C GLY A 117 1.27 -6.75 -11.28
N GLY A 118 2.59 -6.92 -11.33
CA GLY A 118 3.33 -7.79 -10.42
C GLY A 118 3.20 -7.38 -8.95
N TYR A 119 3.52 -8.33 -8.06
CA TYR A 119 3.57 -8.10 -6.61
C TYR A 119 4.90 -7.45 -6.24
N ASN A 120 4.93 -6.12 -6.21
CA ASN A 120 6.12 -5.34 -5.83
C ASN A 120 6.06 -4.90 -4.37
N ARG A 121 5.59 -5.80 -3.50
CA ARG A 121 5.52 -5.59 -2.06
C ARG A 121 6.56 -6.45 -1.37
N ILE A 122 7.44 -5.82 -0.60
CA ILE A 122 8.34 -6.55 0.30
C ILE A 122 7.56 -7.02 1.52
N SER A 123 8.08 -8.06 2.19
CA SER A 123 7.47 -8.52 3.43
C SER A 123 7.45 -7.42 4.47
N ASN A 124 6.42 -7.38 5.31
CA ASN A 124 6.36 -6.46 6.43
C ASN A 124 7.63 -6.60 7.30
N GLY A 125 8.10 -7.83 7.53
CA GLY A 125 9.37 -8.08 8.24
C GLY A 125 10.56 -7.32 7.65
N LYS A 126 10.75 -7.39 6.33
CA LYS A 126 11.84 -6.67 5.65
C LYS A 126 11.65 -5.15 5.70
N LEU A 127 10.40 -4.67 5.68
CA LEU A 127 10.10 -3.24 5.85
C LEU A 127 10.55 -2.75 7.23
N PHE A 128 10.26 -3.51 8.30
CA PHE A 128 10.71 -3.22 9.65
C PHE A 128 12.23 -3.29 9.79
N ASP A 129 12.87 -4.30 9.19
CA ASP A 129 14.33 -4.43 9.19
C ASP A 129 15.01 -3.25 8.50
N PHE A 130 14.46 -2.83 7.35
CA PHE A 130 14.94 -1.67 6.62
C PHE A 130 14.76 -0.38 7.43
N ALA A 131 13.60 -0.17 8.05
CA ALA A 131 13.35 0.99 8.91
C ALA A 131 14.32 1.07 10.10
N ALA A 132 14.61 -0.08 10.73
CA ALA A 132 15.55 -0.18 11.84
C ALA A 132 16.98 0.16 11.38
N ALA A 133 17.44 -0.45 10.27
CA ALA A 133 18.76 -0.20 9.72
C ALA A 133 18.92 1.26 9.28
N LEU A 134 17.87 1.88 8.73
CA LEU A 134 17.91 3.27 8.31
C LEU A 134 18.14 4.22 9.49
N VAL A 135 17.43 4.01 10.61
CA VAL A 135 17.58 4.83 11.82
C VAL A 135 18.88 4.53 12.56
N GLU A 136 19.35 3.28 12.54
CA GLU A 136 20.65 2.92 13.13
C GLU A 136 21.82 3.57 12.39
N THR A 137 21.77 3.60 11.06
CA THR A 137 22.82 4.20 10.21
C THR A 137 22.74 5.72 10.15
N ASN A 138 21.58 6.31 10.48
CA ASN A 138 21.36 7.75 10.44
C ASN A 138 20.85 8.23 11.81
N PRO A 139 21.73 8.62 12.74
CA PRO A 139 21.35 8.95 14.12
C PRO A 139 20.43 10.16 14.24
N ARG A 140 20.27 10.94 13.17
CA ARG A 140 19.33 12.07 13.10
C ARG A 140 17.90 11.64 12.80
N LEU A 141 17.68 10.43 12.29
CA LEU A 141 16.35 9.92 12.00
C LEU A 141 15.77 9.21 13.21
N LYS A 142 14.46 9.32 13.42
CA LYS A 142 13.74 8.64 14.50
C LYS A 142 12.41 8.10 14.01
N ILE A 143 12.09 6.86 14.40
CA ILE A 143 10.76 6.31 14.15
C ILE A 143 9.76 6.99 15.09
N ILE A 144 8.84 7.75 14.52
CA ILE A 144 7.84 8.49 15.28
C ILE A 144 6.59 7.66 15.49
N GLU A 145 6.18 6.89 14.48
CA GLU A 145 4.88 6.23 14.44
C GLU A 145 4.92 4.98 13.55
N VAL A 146 4.14 3.97 13.94
CA VAL A 146 3.79 2.81 13.10
C VAL A 146 2.28 2.73 13.06
N LEU A 147 1.72 2.68 11.85
CA LEU A 147 0.28 2.53 11.61
C LEU A 147 0.00 1.20 10.92
N GLY A 148 -1.14 0.60 11.26
CA GLY A 148 -1.52 -0.71 10.74
C GLY A 148 -0.67 -1.84 11.35
N GLY A 149 -0.47 -2.91 10.60
CA GLY A 149 0.31 -4.08 11.02
C GLY A 149 -0.42 -5.01 11.97
N ILE A 150 -1.15 -4.51 12.98
CA ILE A 150 -1.86 -5.34 13.98
C ILE A 150 -3.27 -5.73 13.53
N GLU A 151 -4.10 -4.78 13.11
CA GLU A 151 -5.48 -5.07 12.67
C GLU A 151 -5.62 -5.05 11.15
N SER A 152 -4.49 -4.81 10.46
CA SER A 152 -4.44 -4.62 9.03
C SER A 152 -3.18 -5.26 8.48
N PRO A 153 -3.27 -5.91 7.31
CA PRO A 153 -2.10 -6.40 6.59
C PRO A 153 -1.20 -5.25 6.15
N ASP A 154 -1.78 -4.07 5.90
CA ASP A 154 -1.05 -2.88 5.51
C ASP A 154 -0.28 -2.31 6.69
N THR A 155 0.96 -1.89 6.43
CA THR A 155 1.88 -1.35 7.43
C THR A 155 2.44 -0.03 6.92
N GLU A 156 2.45 0.99 7.75
CA GLU A 156 3.09 2.28 7.46
C GLU A 156 4.01 2.65 8.62
N ILE A 157 5.26 2.97 8.32
CA ILE A 157 6.29 3.38 9.30
C ILE A 157 6.69 4.80 8.96
N ARG A 158 6.50 5.72 9.88
CA ARG A 158 6.88 7.12 9.73
C ARG A 158 8.17 7.40 10.49
N ILE A 159 9.12 7.97 9.78
CA ILE A 159 10.46 8.27 10.25
C ILE A 159 10.67 9.77 10.07
N LEU A 160 11.07 10.47 11.13
CA LEU A 160 11.27 11.91 11.12
C LEU A 160 12.74 12.24 11.34
N SER A 161 13.24 13.26 10.66
CA SER A 161 14.53 13.88 10.97
C SER A 161 14.42 14.75 12.22
N SER A 162 15.47 14.74 13.03
CA SER A 162 15.67 15.66 14.15
C SER A 162 16.21 17.01 13.72
N ASP A 163 16.62 17.17 12.46
CA ASP A 163 16.98 18.47 11.91
C ASP A 163 15.70 19.30 11.70
N GLU A 164 15.68 20.49 12.31
CA GLU A 164 14.63 21.49 12.17
C GLU A 164 14.97 22.43 11.02
N VAL A 165 13.98 22.75 10.19
CA VAL A 165 14.09 23.84 9.21
C VAL A 165 13.19 24.97 9.66
N SER A 166 13.78 26.00 10.27
CA SER A 166 13.09 27.23 10.57
C SER A 166 13.07 28.12 9.33
N LEU A 167 11.89 28.58 8.90
CA LEU A 167 11.77 29.54 7.81
C LEU A 167 12.12 30.94 8.32
N SER A 168 13.38 31.34 8.21
CA SER A 168 13.78 32.72 8.47
C SER A 168 13.22 33.64 7.38
N GLY A 169 12.24 34.48 7.72
CA GLY A 169 11.66 35.47 6.81
C GLY A 169 10.13 35.64 6.88
N ILE A 170 9.43 34.81 7.66
CA ILE A 170 8.04 35.05 8.03
C ILE A 170 8.07 35.87 9.32
N GLU A 171 7.77 37.17 9.24
CA GLU A 171 7.49 38.01 10.41
C GLU A 171 6.15 37.60 11.05
N SER A 172 6.06 36.37 11.55
CA SER A 172 4.98 35.97 12.46
C SER A 172 5.53 35.98 13.87
N ASN A 173 4.75 36.53 14.81
CA ASN A 173 5.07 36.53 16.24
C ASN A 173 5.15 35.12 16.87
N ASP A 174 4.91 34.08 16.06
CA ASP A 174 5.05 32.67 16.41
C ASP A 174 6.05 32.03 15.43
N PRO A 175 7.22 31.53 15.89
CA PRO A 175 8.13 30.77 15.04
C PRO A 175 7.46 29.47 14.59
N GLU A 176 7.54 29.16 13.29
CA GLU A 176 7.07 27.89 12.74
C GLU A 176 8.25 26.94 12.52
N ASP A 177 8.17 25.77 13.15
CA ASP A 177 9.15 24.71 12.99
C ASP A 177 8.62 23.62 12.05
N PHE A 178 9.43 23.30 11.04
CA PHE A 178 9.17 22.24 10.09
C PHE A 178 10.15 21.09 10.32
N HIS A 179 9.59 19.90 10.48
CA HIS A 179 10.36 18.66 10.48
C HIS A 179 10.03 17.85 9.23
N PHE A 180 11.06 17.33 8.58
CA PHE A 180 10.93 16.49 7.39
C PHE A 180 11.33 15.06 7.71
N GLY A 181 10.79 14.12 6.96
CA GLY A 181 10.97 12.71 7.19
C GLY A 181 10.52 11.90 5.98
N ILE A 182 10.45 10.59 6.19
CA ILE A 182 9.98 9.64 5.19
C ILE A 182 8.93 8.72 5.77
N THR A 183 8.06 8.23 4.91
CA THR A 183 7.05 7.23 5.18
C THR A 183 7.35 5.98 4.36
N LEU A 184 7.60 4.87 5.04
CA LEU A 184 7.70 3.56 4.43
C LEU A 184 6.32 2.89 4.52
N SER A 185 5.72 2.51 3.39
CA SER A 185 4.37 1.95 3.39
C SER A 185 4.28 0.69 2.55
N ASN A 186 3.73 -0.35 3.15
CA ASN A 186 3.26 -1.55 2.50
C ASN A 186 1.74 -1.49 2.42
N ARG A 187 1.19 -1.31 1.21
CA ARG A 187 -0.26 -1.24 0.98
C ARG A 187 -0.68 -2.08 -0.22
N GLY A 188 -1.61 -3.00 -0.02
CA GLY A 188 -2.06 -3.92 -1.06
C GLY A 188 -0.88 -4.71 -1.63
N ALA A 189 -0.62 -4.58 -2.93
CA ALA A 189 0.48 -5.26 -3.64
C ALA A 189 1.77 -4.43 -3.81
N LEU A 190 1.88 -3.26 -3.16
CA LEU A 190 3.00 -2.34 -3.37
C LEU A 190 3.69 -1.92 -2.07
N THR A 191 5.01 -1.76 -2.15
CA THR A 191 5.80 -0.99 -1.19
C THR A 191 6.10 0.40 -1.77
N THR A 192 5.94 1.45 -0.96
CA THR A 192 6.21 2.83 -1.36
C THR A 192 7.01 3.55 -0.27
N ILE A 193 7.86 4.47 -0.71
CA ILE A 193 8.57 5.39 0.16
C ILE A 193 8.12 6.79 -0.23
N GLY A 194 7.49 7.52 0.68
CA GLY A 194 7.03 8.89 0.41
C GLY A 194 7.63 9.87 1.38
N ASP A 195 7.66 11.14 0.99
CA ASP A 195 8.07 12.20 1.89
C ASP A 195 7.03 12.41 3.00
N PHE A 196 7.50 12.80 4.17
CA PHE A 196 6.68 13.15 5.32
C PHE A 196 7.10 14.53 5.83
N ALA A 197 6.13 15.42 6.03
CA ALA A 197 6.38 16.74 6.61
C ALA A 197 5.48 16.94 7.83
N TYR A 198 6.06 17.48 8.90
CA TYR A 198 5.39 17.78 10.15
C TYR A 198 5.58 19.26 10.46
N ARG A 199 4.47 19.99 10.62
CA ARG A 199 4.45 21.43 10.92
C ARG A 199 3.96 21.63 12.36
N LEU A 200 4.79 22.24 13.20
CA LEU A 200 4.40 22.65 14.54
C LEU A 200 4.01 24.12 14.52
N VAL A 201 2.70 24.39 14.64
CA VAL A 201 2.17 25.75 14.87
C VAL A 201 1.80 25.83 16.35
N CYS A 202 2.41 26.78 17.06
CA CYS A 202 2.10 27.03 18.46
C CYS A 202 0.58 27.22 18.63
N SER A 203 0.00 26.46 19.57
CA SER A 203 -1.41 26.42 20.00
C SER A 203 -2.38 25.43 19.33
N ASN A 204 -2.14 24.87 18.14
CA ASN A 204 -3.02 23.84 17.52
C ASN A 204 -2.31 23.04 16.41
N GLY A 205 -1.31 22.22 16.75
CA GLY A 205 -0.46 21.50 15.79
C GLY A 205 -1.23 20.79 14.66
N MET A 206 -1.13 21.32 13.44
CA MET A 206 -1.79 20.77 12.25
C MET A 206 -0.81 19.87 11.49
N MET A 207 -1.15 18.59 11.36
CA MET A 207 -0.39 17.60 10.58
C MET A 207 -0.79 17.66 9.11
N GLY A 208 0.18 17.88 8.20
CA GLY A 208 -0.06 17.91 6.75
C GLY A 208 0.86 16.95 6.01
N ILE A 209 0.33 15.85 5.49
CA ILE A 209 1.07 14.94 4.62
C ILE A 209 1.00 15.49 3.19
N ARG A 210 2.10 16.04 2.66
CA ARG A 210 2.22 16.28 1.20
C ARG A 210 2.25 14.93 0.51
N THR A 211 1.19 14.63 -0.23
CA THR A 211 0.95 13.30 -0.82
C THR A 211 1.43 13.18 -2.26
N ASP A 212 1.90 14.28 -2.85
CA ASP A 212 2.12 14.40 -4.28
C ASP A 212 3.46 13.79 -4.74
N ASP A 213 4.46 13.67 -3.85
CA ASP A 213 5.79 13.11 -4.15
C ASP A 213 6.00 11.77 -3.43
N ARG A 214 5.35 10.72 -3.93
CA ARG A 214 5.53 9.33 -3.43
C ARG A 214 6.40 8.52 -4.38
N PHE A 215 7.61 8.17 -3.94
CA PHE A 215 8.44 7.19 -4.62
C PHE A 215 7.88 5.77 -4.46
N LYS A 216 7.81 5.04 -5.56
CA LYS A 216 7.40 3.63 -5.53
C LYS A 216 8.66 2.79 -5.49
N LEU A 217 8.82 2.04 -4.40
CA LEU A 217 9.92 1.10 -4.27
C LEU A 217 9.52 -0.19 -5.00
N SER A 218 10.16 -0.50 -6.12
CA SER A 218 9.90 -1.73 -6.88
C SER A 218 10.52 -2.99 -6.24
N GLY A 219 11.47 -2.82 -5.32
CA GLY A 219 12.21 -3.90 -4.67
C GLY A 219 13.28 -3.35 -3.71
N ILE A 220 14.06 -4.24 -3.09
CA ILE A 220 15.19 -3.88 -2.21
C ILE A 220 16.54 -4.29 -2.80
N GLU A 221 16.56 -4.59 -4.10
CA GLU A 221 17.81 -4.90 -4.79
C GLU A 221 18.65 -3.64 -4.94
N GLN A 222 19.96 -3.82 -5.14
CA GLN A 222 20.90 -2.71 -5.23
C GLN A 222 20.46 -1.64 -6.24
N GLN A 223 19.88 -2.07 -7.37
CA GLN A 223 19.32 -1.18 -8.40
C GLN A 223 18.11 -0.36 -7.94
N ASP A 224 17.22 -0.92 -7.12
CA ASP A 224 16.05 -0.21 -6.59
C ASP A 224 16.48 0.80 -5.51
N MET A 225 17.46 0.40 -4.70
CA MET A 225 18.09 1.27 -3.70
C MET A 225 18.82 2.45 -4.35
N PHE A 226 19.55 2.22 -5.46
CA PHE A 226 20.15 3.31 -6.23
C PHE A 226 19.11 4.31 -6.73
N LYS A 227 17.98 3.85 -7.29
CA LYS A 227 16.90 4.73 -7.76
C LYS A 227 16.26 5.51 -6.61
N LEU A 228 16.13 4.90 -5.43
CA LEU A 228 15.67 5.58 -4.23
C LEU A 228 16.63 6.71 -3.82
N PHE A 229 17.95 6.44 -3.80
CA PHE A 229 18.94 7.46 -3.48
C PHE A 229 18.98 8.59 -4.52
N GLU A 230 18.85 8.26 -5.81
CA GLU A 230 18.72 9.26 -6.88
C GLU A 230 17.48 10.14 -6.71
N HIS A 231 16.37 9.55 -6.25
CA HIS A 231 15.16 10.28 -5.93
C HIS A 231 15.37 11.24 -4.74
N PHE A 232 16.03 10.80 -3.67
CA PHE A 232 16.39 11.68 -2.56
C PHE A 232 17.30 12.82 -3.00
N ASP A 233 18.30 12.56 -3.85
CA ASP A 233 19.16 13.60 -4.40
C ASP A 233 18.38 14.60 -5.27
N THR A 234 17.37 14.14 -6.00
CA THR A 234 16.49 14.99 -6.81
C THR A 234 15.62 15.88 -5.92
N ILE A 235 15.01 15.34 -4.86
CA ILE A 235 14.25 16.11 -3.88
C ILE A 235 15.15 17.16 -3.21
N LYS A 236 16.37 16.76 -2.84
CA LYS A 236 17.36 17.66 -2.22
C LYS A 236 17.72 18.84 -3.14
N LYS A 237 17.86 18.59 -4.45
CA LYS A 237 18.16 19.63 -5.46
C LYS A 237 16.93 20.48 -5.83
N ALA A 238 15.72 19.98 -5.62
CA ALA A 238 14.49 20.71 -5.93
C ALA A 238 14.06 21.68 -4.81
N ASN A 239 14.55 21.47 -3.59
CA ASN A 239 14.24 22.29 -2.40
C ASN A 239 15.43 23.17 -1.91
N TYR A 240 16.47 23.35 -2.74
CA TYR A 240 17.56 24.33 -2.54
C TYR A 240 18.03 24.93 -3.87
#